data_AF-A0A9X8ZE52-F1
#
_entry.id   AF-A0A9X8ZE52-F1
#
_cell.length_a   1.000
_cell.length_b   1.000
_cell.length_c   1.000
_cell.angle_alpha   90.00
_cell.angle_beta   90.00
_cell.angle_gamma   90.00
#
_symmetry.space_group_name_H-M   'P 1'
#
loop_
_entity.id
_entity.type
_entity.pdbx_description
1 polymer ?
#
loop_
_entity_poly.entity_id
_entity_poly.type
_entity_poly.pdbx_seq_one_letter_code
_entity_poly.pdbx_strand_id
1 'polypeptide(L)' 'MKKLIIPTFCFAVLSTVAFEEKISAAPLHAEQANIEDIMFVQVNSGSLNMRKTGAEGASIVAKLANGTQVTVYSESKGWA' A
#
# COMPACT_ATOMS: atom_id res chain seq x y z
N MET A 1 -70.56 0.37 -1.92
CA MET A 1 -70.39 1.57 -1.07
C MET A 1 -69.78 1.09 0.24
N LYS A 2 -68.52 1.35 0.59
CA LYS A 2 -67.86 2.65 0.69
C LYS A 2 -66.37 2.49 0.34
N LYS A 3 -65.86 3.43 -0.45
CA LYS A 3 -64.44 3.59 -0.77
C LYS A 3 -63.77 4.19 0.46
N LEU A 4 -62.72 3.57 0.98
CA LEU A 4 -61.82 4.23 1.92
C LEU A 4 -60.53 4.57 1.17
N ILE A 5 -60.45 5.84 0.81
CA ILE A 5 -59.31 6.49 0.17
C ILE A 5 -58.23 6.62 1.24
N ILE A 6 -57.13 5.89 1.04
CA ILE A 6 -55.95 6.00 1.89
C ILE A 6 -55.16 7.21 1.37
N PRO A 7 -54.83 8.21 2.21
CA PRO A 7 -54.00 9.33 1.78
C PRO A 7 -52.61 8.80 1.43
N THR A 8 -52.24 9.05 0.19
CA THR A 8 -50.88 8.98 -0.35
C THR A 8 -49.91 9.70 0.58
N PHE A 9 -49.13 8.93 1.33
CA PHE A 9 -47.90 9.40 1.96
C PHE A 9 -46.73 8.76 1.20
N CYS A 10 -46.23 9.48 0.19
CA CYS A 10 -44.98 9.15 -0.46
C CYS A 10 -43.84 9.37 0.55
N PHE A 11 -43.37 8.29 1.16
CA PHE A 11 -42.04 8.27 1.76
C PHE A 11 -41.02 8.07 0.62
N ALA A 12 -40.64 9.16 -0.05
CA ALA A 12 -39.42 9.16 -0.83
C ALA A 12 -38.23 9.33 0.13
N VAL A 13 -37.84 8.26 0.82
CA VAL A 13 -36.49 8.17 1.37
C VAL A 13 -35.57 7.89 0.18
N LEU A 14 -35.08 8.98 -0.40
CA LEU A 14 -34.04 8.99 -1.44
C LEU A 14 -32.68 8.74 -0.79
N SER A 15 -32.53 7.60 -0.11
CA SER A 15 -31.27 7.16 0.48
C SER A 15 -31.10 5.67 0.30
N THR A 16 -31.28 5.18 -0.92
CA THR A 16 -30.63 3.94 -1.33
C THR A 16 -29.36 4.34 -2.06
N VAL A 17 -28.24 4.31 -1.34
CA VAL A 17 -26.96 4.05 -2.00
C VAL A 17 -27.01 2.58 -2.40
N ALA A 18 -27.46 2.34 -3.62
CA ALA A 18 -27.25 1.08 -4.28
C ALA A 18 -25.76 0.96 -4.59
N PHE A 19 -25.00 0.46 -3.62
CA PHE A 19 -23.81 -0.30 -3.92
C PHE A 19 -24.12 -1.75 -3.57
N GLU A 20 -24.53 -2.45 -4.61
CA GLU A 20 -24.69 -3.88 -4.65
C GLU A 20 -23.30 -4.52 -4.61
N GLU A 21 -22.76 -4.73 -3.40
CA GLU A 21 -21.55 -5.55 -3.24
C GLU A 21 -21.97 -7.01 -3.04
N LYS A 22 -22.37 -7.64 -4.14
CA LYS A 22 -22.39 -9.09 -4.27
C LYS A 22 -21.37 -9.49 -5.33
N ILE A 23 -20.11 -9.26 -4.99
CA ILE A 23 -19.03 -10.17 -5.38
C ILE A 23 -18.39 -10.62 -4.07
N SER A 24 -18.94 -11.70 -3.51
CA SER A 24 -18.21 -12.54 -2.58
C SER A 24 -17.16 -13.31 -3.39
N ALA A 25 -16.11 -12.60 -3.77
CA ALA A 25 -14.78 -13.15 -3.80
C ALA A 25 -14.15 -12.57 -2.54
N ALA A 26 -13.68 -13.41 -1.62
CA ALA A 26 -12.80 -12.93 -0.56
C ALA A 26 -11.77 -12.00 -1.20
N PRO A 27 -11.44 -10.82 -0.63
CA PRO A 27 -10.38 -9.99 -1.18
C PRO A 27 -9.16 -10.90 -1.32
N LEU A 28 -8.82 -11.19 -2.57
CA LEU A 28 -7.71 -12.04 -2.94
C LEU A 28 -6.46 -11.28 -2.53
N HIS A 29 -6.05 -11.52 -1.30
CA HIS A 29 -4.84 -10.98 -0.70
C HIS A 29 -4.83 -9.44 -0.65
N ALA A 30 -4.33 -8.89 0.46
CA ALA A 30 -3.70 -7.59 0.35
C ALA A 30 -2.52 -7.78 -0.61
N GLU A 31 -2.70 -7.43 -1.89
CA GLU A 31 -1.59 -7.03 -2.74
C GLU A 31 -1.03 -5.78 -2.06
N GLN A 32 -0.16 -5.99 -1.09
CA GLN A 32 0.72 -4.97 -0.57
C GLN A 32 1.48 -4.49 -1.80
N ALA A 33 1.15 -3.30 -2.29
CA ALA A 33 1.95 -2.62 -3.28
C ALA A 33 3.37 -2.57 -2.70
N ASN A 34 4.20 -3.51 -3.13
CA ASN A 34 5.61 -3.49 -2.85
C ASN A 34 6.13 -2.31 -3.65
N ILE A 35 6.29 -1.18 -2.98
CA ILE A 35 6.81 0.04 -3.57
C ILE A 35 8.31 -0.23 -3.75
N GLU A 36 8.63 -0.95 -4.82
CA GLU A 36 9.99 -1.23 -5.25
C GLU A 36 10.50 0.00 -5.99
N ASP A 37 11.27 0.83 -5.29
CA ASP A 37 11.89 2.00 -5.88
C ASP A 37 13.28 1.65 -6.39
N ILE A 38 13.54 1.95 -7.67
CA ILE A 38 14.88 1.83 -8.24
C ILE A 38 15.67 3.08 -7.87
N MET A 39 16.76 2.88 -7.14
CA MET A 39 17.68 3.94 -6.72
C MET A 39 19.11 3.66 -7.16
N PHE A 40 19.98 4.66 -6.97
CA PHE A 40 21.40 4.55 -7.22
C PHE A 40 22.19 4.97 -5.97
N VAL A 41 23.17 4.16 -5.60
CA VAL A 41 24.06 4.46 -4.47
C VAL A 41 24.84 5.75 -4.75
N GLN A 42 24.82 6.68 -3.80
CA GLN A 42 25.61 7.91 -3.85
C GLN A 42 26.56 7.96 -2.66
N VAL A 43 27.87 8.00 -2.92
CA VAL A 43 28.91 8.16 -1.88
C VAL A 43 29.97 9.16 -2.33
N ASN A 44 30.43 10.01 -1.41
CA ASN A 44 31.47 11.02 -1.70
C ASN A 44 32.83 10.39 -1.98
N SER A 45 33.16 9.29 -1.30
CA SER A 45 34.37 8.49 -1.53
C SER A 45 34.17 7.06 -1.00
N GLY A 46 34.90 6.08 -1.56
CA GLY A 46 34.84 4.68 -1.12
C GLY A 46 33.60 3.92 -1.60
N SER A 47 32.98 3.16 -0.70
CA SER A 47 31.85 2.26 -1.00
C SER A 47 30.85 2.20 0.16
N LEU A 48 29.58 1.98 -0.15
CA LEU A 48 28.52 1.76 0.85
C LEU A 48 28.56 0.31 1.36
N ASN A 49 28.43 0.10 2.66
CA ASN A 49 28.33 -1.25 3.23
C ASN A 49 26.84 -1.64 3.35
N MET A 50 26.42 -2.64 2.59
CA MET A 50 25.09 -3.25 2.74
C MET A 50 25.12 -4.24 3.90
N ARG A 51 24.12 -4.19 4.77
CA ARG A 51 24.07 -4.99 6.00
C ARG A 51 22.88 -5.94 6.01
N LYS A 52 23.00 -7.02 6.79
CA LYS A 52 21.94 -8.04 6.91
C LYS A 52 20.64 -7.50 7.51
N THR A 53 20.72 -6.45 8.33
CA THR A 53 19.58 -5.75 8.95
C THR A 53 19.90 -4.26 9.06
N GLY A 54 18.88 -3.41 9.21
CA GLY A 54 19.03 -1.97 9.42
C GLY A 54 19.57 -1.60 10.81
N ALA A 55 20.82 -1.96 11.09
CA ALA A 55 21.52 -1.65 12.33
C ALA A 55 23.03 -1.51 12.09
N GLU A 56 23.68 -0.57 12.80
CA GLU A 56 25.10 -0.25 12.60
C GLU A 56 26.05 -1.41 12.93
N GLY A 57 25.68 -2.26 13.89
CA GLY A 57 26.45 -3.44 14.29
C GLY A 57 26.17 -4.70 13.47
N ALA A 58 25.21 -4.67 12.53
CA ALA A 58 24.85 -5.85 11.75
C ALA A 58 25.96 -6.24 10.76
N SER A 59 26.11 -7.53 10.49
CA SER A 59 27.12 -8.03 9.55
C SER A 59 26.96 -7.41 8.17
N ILE A 60 28.10 -7.07 7.55
CA ILE A 60 28.17 -6.58 6.18
C ILE A 60 28.01 -7.78 5.24
N VAL A 61 27.10 -7.68 4.27
CA VAL A 61 26.83 -8.71 3.27
C VAL A 61 27.37 -8.34 1.89
N ALA A 62 27.51 -7.05 1.60
CA ALA A 62 28.09 -6.55 0.36
C ALA A 62 28.69 -5.15 0.52
N LYS A 63 29.58 -4.79 -0.40
CA LYS A 63 30.09 -3.42 -0.58
C LYS A 63 29.61 -2.92 -1.95
N LEU A 64 28.87 -1.82 -1.96
CA LEU A 64 28.28 -1.24 -3.16
C LEU A 64 29.11 -0.02 -3.59
N ALA A 65 29.52 0.00 -4.84
CA ALA A 65 30.23 1.13 -5.44
C ALA A 65 29.30 2.32 -5.67
N ASN A 66 29.86 3.52 -5.82
CA ASN A 66 29.09 4.70 -6.25
C ASN A 66 28.40 4.43 -7.60
N GLY A 67 27.14 4.85 -7.75
CA GLY A 67 26.32 4.62 -8.93
C GLY A 67 25.76 3.19 -9.07
N THR A 68 25.95 2.31 -8.09
CA THR A 68 25.31 0.98 -8.12
C THR A 68 23.80 1.12 -8.09
N GLN A 69 23.09 0.55 -9.07
CA GLN A 69 21.63 0.47 -9.05
C GLN A 69 21.17 -0.52 -7.97
N VAL A 70 20.16 -0.14 -7.20
CA VAL A 70 19.53 -0.97 -6.17
C VAL A 70 18.01 -0.85 -6.26
N THR A 71 17.32 -1.90 -5.87
CA THR A 71 15.88 -1.87 -5.63
C THR A 71 15.66 -1.76 -4.12
N VAL A 72 14.90 -0.75 -3.70
CA VAL A 72 14.54 -0.54 -2.30
C VAL A 72 13.11 -1.01 -2.10
N TYR A 73 12.93 -1.87 -1.10
CA TYR A 73 11.64 -2.49 -0.77
C TYR A 73 10.89 -1.73 0.33
N SER A 74 11.63 -1.06 1.23
CA SER A 74 11.04 -0.34 2.35
C SER A 74 12.07 0.58 2.99
N GLU A 75 11.63 1.74 3.48
CA GLU A 75 12.48 2.61 4.27
C GLU A 75 11.96 2.72 5.71
N SER A 76 12.86 2.59 6.68
CA SER A 76 12.51 2.77 8.09
C SER A 76 13.73 3.15 8.92
N LYS A 77 13.54 4.12 9.83
CA LYS A 77 14.56 4.52 10.82
C LYS A 77 15.93 4.84 10.18
N GLY A 78 15.92 5.44 8.99
CA GLY A 78 17.12 5.83 8.25
C GLY A 78 17.81 4.70 7.48
N TRP A 79 17.16 3.54 7.34
CA TRP A 79 17.61 2.43 6.49
C TRP A 79 16.63 2.20 5.35
N ALA A 80 17.18 1.90 4.18
CA ALA A 80 16.48 1.39 2.99
C ALA A 80 16.69 -0.13 2.87
#